data_AF-A0A953M4V2-F1
#
_entry.id   AF-A0A953M4V2-F1
#
_cell.length_a   1.000
_cell.length_b   1.000
_cell.length_c   1.000
_cell.angle_alpha   90.00
_cell.angle_beta   90.00
_cell.angle_gamma   90.00
#
_symmetry.space_group_name_H-M   'P 1'
#
loop_
_entity.id
_entity.type
_entity.pdbx_description
1 polymer ?
#
loop_
_entity_poly.entity_id
_entity_poly.type
_entity_poly.pdbx_seq_one_letter_code
_entity_poly.pdbx_strand_id
1 'polypeptide(L)'
;VLPRLAAHRRRPHALGEQGERERRHRLGLTLVRGNHDRWAQDPPRELGIEVVEPGWTLGGISMHHEPPEGEPAGPSLCGHIHPAVSLRGRGKRGAGGVRAACFWFSDQLGVLPAFGSFTGCATVRPREGDHLFAVGDGAIVEIKPA
;
A
#
# COMPACT_ATOMS: atom_id res chain seq x y z
N VAL A 1 7.52 17.21 -19.53
CA VAL A 1 8.73 16.72 -18.85
C VAL A 1 8.26 15.77 -17.75
N LEU A 2 8.30 14.45 -17.97
CA LEU A 2 7.91 13.47 -16.94
C LEU A 2 9.08 13.33 -15.96
N PRO A 3 8.86 13.50 -14.64
CA PRO A 3 9.90 13.23 -13.65
C PRO A 3 10.38 11.78 -13.78
N ARG A 4 11.67 11.53 -13.52
CA ARG A 4 12.26 10.19 -13.54
C ARG A 4 11.65 9.36 -12.40
N LEU A 5 10.59 8.61 -12.69
CA LEU A 5 10.03 7.59 -11.80
C LEU A 5 10.99 6.38 -11.77
N ALA A 6 12.05 6.46 -10.98
CA ALA A 6 12.92 5.31 -10.70
C ALA A 6 12.29 4.47 -9.58
N ALA A 7 12.15 3.16 -9.80
CA ALA A 7 11.67 2.23 -8.79
C ALA A 7 12.72 2.07 -7.67
N HIS A 8 12.43 2.60 -6.48
CA HIS A 8 13.34 2.49 -5.35
C HIS A 8 13.16 1.13 -4.67
N ARG A 9 14.19 0.27 -4.71
CA ARG A 9 14.32 -0.84 -3.76
C ARG A 9 14.90 -0.29 -2.46
N ARG A 10 14.11 -0.17 -1.40
CA ARG A 10 14.64 0.07 -0.05
C ARG A 10 15.23 -1.23 0.50
N ARG A 11 16.37 -1.18 1.17
CA ARG A 11 16.92 -2.35 1.88
C ARG A 11 16.10 -2.59 3.16
N PRO A 12 15.78 -3.84 3.53
CA PRO A 12 15.11 -4.10 4.80
C PRO A 12 16.06 -3.77 5.96
N HIS A 13 15.60 -2.91 6.87
CA HIS A 13 16.22 -2.71 8.19
C HIS A 13 15.61 -3.71 9.16
N ALA A 14 16.19 -4.91 9.27
CA ALA A 14 15.66 -5.97 10.15
C ALA A 14 16.29 -5.99 11.57
N LEU A 15 17.11 -5.00 11.93
CA LEU A 15 17.82 -4.95 13.22
C LEU A 15 17.70 -3.53 13.78
N GLY A 16 16.60 -3.24 14.49
CA GLY A 16 16.35 -1.94 15.13
C GLY A 16 14.93 -1.64 15.60
N GLU A 17 13.95 -2.51 15.31
CA GLU A 17 12.52 -2.19 15.44
C GLU A 17 12.03 -1.99 16.89
N GLN A 18 12.52 -2.79 17.85
CA GLN A 18 12.15 -2.64 19.26
C GLN A 18 12.67 -1.32 19.86
N GLY A 19 13.93 -0.95 19.57
CA GLY A 19 14.52 0.30 20.04
C GLY A 19 13.83 1.54 19.45
N GLU A 20 13.30 1.45 18.22
CA GLU A 20 12.51 2.53 17.63
C GLU A 20 11.12 2.66 18.30
N ARG A 21 10.48 1.54 18.66
CA ARG A 21 9.20 1.56 19.39
C ARG A 21 9.34 2.18 20.78
N GLU A 22 10.38 1.82 21.51
CA GLU A 22 10.67 2.39 22.84
C GLU A 22 10.86 3.90 22.78
N ARG A 23 11.58 4.39 21.76
CA ARG A 23 11.79 5.83 21.51
C ARG A 23 10.49 6.56 21.15
N ARG A 24 9.51 5.87 20.57
CA ARG A 24 8.22 6.43 20.14
C ARG A 24 7.03 5.90 20.92
N HIS A 25 7.20 5.60 22.20
CA HIS A 25 6.13 5.03 23.04
C HIS A 25 4.82 5.85 23.09
N ARG A 26 4.87 7.16 22.78
CA ARG A 26 3.69 8.04 22.74
C ARG A 26 2.89 7.95 21.44
N LEU A 27 3.43 7.32 20.39
CA LEU A 27 2.71 7.13 19.13
C LEU A 27 1.74 5.96 19.30
N GLY A 28 0.43 6.23 19.21
CA GLY A 28 -0.58 5.18 19.10
C GLY A 28 -0.38 4.41 17.80
N LEU A 29 -0.29 3.09 17.90
CA LEU A 29 -0.23 2.19 16.75
C LEU A 29 -1.42 1.24 16.79
N THR A 30 -2.19 1.21 15.71
CA THR A 30 -3.30 0.28 15.50
C THR A 30 -2.97 -0.60 14.30
N LEU A 31 -3.00 -1.91 14.49
CA LEU A 31 -2.80 -2.95 13.49
C LEU A 31 -4.16 -3.54 13.10
N VAL A 32 -4.56 -3.34 11.86
CA VAL A 32 -5.70 -4.08 11.27
C VAL A 32 -5.21 -5.45 10.85
N ARG A 33 -5.75 -6.50 11.48
CA ARG A 33 -5.29 -7.89 11.30
C ARG A 33 -5.38 -8.33 9.84
N GLY A 34 -4.25 -8.77 9.28
CA GLY A 34 -4.17 -9.43 7.98
C GLY A 34 -4.26 -10.95 8.05
N ASN A 35 -4.25 -11.60 6.89
CA ASN A 35 -4.21 -13.06 6.83
C ASN A 35 -2.96 -13.62 7.53
N HIS A 36 -1.78 -13.06 7.30
CA HIS A 36 -0.53 -13.49 7.95
C HIS A 36 -0.60 -13.29 9.48
N ASP A 37 -1.21 -12.19 9.94
CA ASP A 37 -1.36 -11.87 11.37
C ASP A 37 -2.36 -12.79 12.09
N ARG A 38 -3.30 -13.42 11.36
CA ARG A 38 -4.19 -14.44 11.94
C ARG A 38 -3.45 -15.75 12.26
N TRP A 39 -2.36 -16.02 11.53
CA TRP A 39 -1.53 -17.21 11.73
C TRP A 39 -0.35 -16.94 12.67
N ALA A 40 0.15 -15.71 12.68
CA ALA A 40 1.05 -15.21 13.70
C ALA A 40 0.26 -14.92 14.98
N GLN A 41 0.89 -15.02 16.15
CA GLN A 41 0.25 -14.53 17.38
C GLN A 41 0.23 -12.99 17.33
N ASP A 42 -0.73 -12.39 18.04
CA ASP A 42 -0.77 -10.93 18.20
C ASP A 42 0.61 -10.41 18.69
N PRO A 43 1.02 -9.18 18.30
CA PRO A 43 2.30 -8.62 18.71
C PRO A 43 2.42 -8.59 20.26
N PRO A 44 3.66 -8.71 20.81
CA PRO A 44 3.87 -8.65 22.24
C PRO A 44 3.26 -7.39 22.87
N ARG A 45 2.60 -7.55 24.02
CA ARG A 45 1.84 -6.47 24.69
C ARG A 45 2.72 -5.27 25.04
N GLU A 46 4.00 -5.49 25.31
CA GLU A 46 5.00 -4.47 25.62
C GLU A 46 5.19 -3.51 24.44
N LEU A 47 4.90 -3.96 23.22
CA LEU A 47 4.90 -3.11 22.06
C LEU A 47 3.72 -2.16 22.03
N GLY A 48 2.68 -2.27 22.86
CA GLY A 48 1.56 -1.30 22.89
C GLY A 48 0.91 -1.04 21.53
N ILE A 49 0.76 -2.08 20.71
CA ILE A 49 0.05 -2.04 19.43
C ILE A 49 -1.37 -2.54 19.70
N GLU A 50 -2.37 -1.72 19.37
CA GLU A 50 -3.76 -2.13 19.39
C GLU A 50 -4.03 -2.99 18.17
N VAL A 51 -4.58 -4.20 18.34
CA VAL A 51 -4.95 -5.07 17.23
C VAL A 51 -6.46 -5.04 17.04
N VAL A 52 -6.90 -4.79 15.82
CA VAL A 52 -8.32 -4.69 15.46
C VAL A 52 -8.63 -5.58 14.26
N GLU A 53 -9.89 -6.00 14.14
CA GLU A 53 -10.35 -6.79 13.00
C GLU A 53 -10.53 -5.94 11.73
N PRO A 54 -10.48 -6.55 10.52
CA PRO A 54 -10.89 -5.89 9.29
C PRO A 54 -12.29 -5.29 9.40
N GLY A 55 -12.47 -4.08 8.89
CA GLY A 55 -13.72 -3.32 9.02
C GLY A 55 -13.72 -2.32 10.17
N TRP A 56 -12.64 -2.23 10.95
CA TRP A 56 -12.47 -1.17 11.95
C TRP A 56 -12.52 0.21 11.29
N THR A 57 -13.27 1.13 11.90
CA THR A 57 -13.53 2.45 11.30
C THR A 57 -12.74 3.56 11.98
N LEU A 58 -12.11 4.41 11.17
CA LEU A 58 -11.43 5.62 11.60
C LEU A 58 -11.91 6.81 10.79
N GLY A 59 -12.57 7.76 11.46
CA GLY A 59 -13.10 8.95 10.78
C GLY A 59 -14.10 8.63 9.68
N GLY A 60 -14.86 7.54 9.80
CA GLY A 60 -15.81 7.08 8.79
C GLY A 60 -15.20 6.28 7.64
N ILE A 61 -13.89 6.01 7.66
CA ILE A 61 -13.21 5.15 6.68
C ILE A 61 -13.04 3.76 7.28
N SER A 62 -13.51 2.74 6.58
CA SER A 62 -13.33 1.34 6.96
C SER A 62 -11.94 0.85 6.56
N MET A 63 -11.21 0.27 7.51
CA MET A 63 -9.82 -0.17 7.32
C MET A 63 -9.76 -1.68 7.21
N HIS A 64 -9.08 -2.17 6.16
CA HIS A 64 -8.94 -3.60 5.88
C HIS A 64 -7.50 -3.95 5.54
N HIS A 65 -7.09 -5.20 5.78
CA HIS A 65 -5.83 -5.70 5.22
C HIS A 65 -5.99 -6.01 3.73
N GLU A 66 -7.01 -6.81 3.39
CA GLU A 66 -7.35 -7.25 2.03
C GLU A 66 -8.51 -6.41 1.49
N PRO A 67 -8.66 -6.28 0.16
CA PRO A 67 -9.90 -5.76 -0.41
C PRO A 67 -11.11 -6.52 0.15
N PRO A 68 -12.17 -5.83 0.61
CA PRO A 68 -13.38 -6.50 1.06
C PRO A 68 -14.02 -7.30 -0.08
N GLU A 69 -14.76 -8.34 0.28
CA GLU A 69 -15.56 -9.09 -0.69
C GLU A 69 -16.73 -8.23 -1.19
N GLY A 70 -16.82 -8.05 -2.50
CA GLY A 70 -17.85 -7.21 -3.12
C GLY A 70 -17.53 -5.70 -3.05
N GLU A 71 -18.54 -4.89 -3.35
CA GLU A 71 -18.41 -3.43 -3.28
C GLU A 71 -18.52 -2.96 -1.83
N PRO A 72 -17.61 -2.11 -1.33
CA PRO A 72 -17.70 -1.58 0.02
C PRO A 72 -18.98 -0.77 0.23
N ALA A 73 -19.58 -0.89 1.42
CA ALA A 73 -20.77 -0.12 1.80
C ALA A 73 -20.49 1.39 2.01
N GLY A 74 -19.22 1.78 2.02
CA GLY A 74 -18.76 3.15 2.18
C GLY A 74 -17.23 3.25 2.06
N PRO A 75 -16.65 4.45 2.29
CA PRO A 75 -15.23 4.69 2.05
C PRO A 75 -14.34 3.70 2.80
N SER A 76 -13.45 3.05 2.07
CA SER A 76 -12.62 1.96 2.58
C SER A 76 -11.18 2.08 2.11
N LEU A 77 -10.24 1.67 2.95
CA LEU A 77 -8.82 1.54 2.62
C LEU A 77 -8.34 0.11 2.86
N CYS A 78 -7.54 -0.42 1.93
CA CYS A 78 -6.90 -1.71 2.09
C CYS A 78 -5.47 -1.76 1.54
N GLY A 79 -4.76 -2.84 1.83
CA GLY A 79 -3.44 -3.15 1.30
C GLY A 79 -3.43 -4.50 0.58
N HIS A 80 -2.54 -5.40 1.02
CA HIS A 80 -2.39 -6.79 0.61
C HIS A 80 -1.96 -7.04 -0.86
N ILE A 81 -2.68 -6.50 -1.84
CA ILE A 81 -2.46 -6.82 -3.26
C ILE A 81 -1.22 -6.15 -3.86
N HIS A 82 -0.69 -5.13 -3.18
CA HIS A 82 0.50 -4.37 -3.61
C HIS A 82 0.37 -3.83 -5.04
N PRO A 83 -0.57 -2.89 -5.26
CA PRO A 83 -0.88 -2.38 -6.58
C PRO A 83 0.33 -1.72 -7.25
N ALA A 84 0.53 -2.05 -8.53
CA ALA A 84 1.50 -1.41 -9.40
C ALA A 84 0.92 -1.12 -10.78
N VAL A 85 1.44 -0.06 -11.39
CA VAL A 85 1.10 0.36 -12.75
C VAL A 85 2.31 0.18 -13.68
N SER A 86 2.04 -0.24 -14.92
CA SER A 86 3.08 -0.34 -15.95
C SER A 86 3.27 1.02 -16.63
N LEU A 87 4.48 1.56 -16.51
CA LEU A 87 4.91 2.77 -17.17
C LEU A 87 5.61 2.40 -18.48
N ARG A 88 5.04 2.83 -19.61
CA ARG A 88 5.68 2.72 -20.93
C ARG A 88 6.21 4.09 -21.35
N GLY A 89 7.52 4.20 -21.51
CA GLY A 89 8.15 5.41 -22.04
C GLY A 89 7.84 5.60 -23.54
N ARG A 90 7.77 6.85 -23.99
CA ARG A 90 7.69 7.21 -25.42
C ARG A 90 8.96 6.87 -26.23
N GLY A 91 10.08 6.53 -25.55
CA GLY A 91 11.37 6.25 -26.18
C GLY A 91 11.72 4.76 -26.13
N LYS A 92 12.00 4.20 -27.32
CA LYS A 92 12.41 2.80 -27.60
C LYS A 92 11.34 1.74 -27.34
N ARG A 93 10.59 1.45 -28.41
CA ARG A 93 9.96 0.13 -28.63
C ARG A 93 11.04 -0.93 -28.40
N GLY A 94 10.97 -1.68 -27.30
CA GLY A 94 11.91 -2.78 -27.01
C GLY A 94 12.54 -2.79 -25.61
N ALA A 95 12.47 -1.71 -24.83
CA ALA A 95 12.83 -1.75 -23.41
C ALA A 95 11.59 -2.08 -22.57
N GLY A 96 11.62 -3.19 -21.83
CA GLY A 96 10.50 -3.66 -21.00
C GLY A 96 9.92 -2.55 -20.12
N GLY A 97 8.59 -2.49 -20.02
CA GLY A 97 7.90 -1.48 -19.22
C GLY A 97 8.35 -1.51 -17.75
N VAL A 98 8.57 -0.33 -17.16
CA VAL A 98 8.91 -0.21 -15.74
C VAL A 98 7.61 -0.34 -14.94
N ARG A 99 7.63 -1.12 -13.86
CA ARG A 99 6.51 -1.16 -12.90
C ARG A 99 6.80 -0.20 -11.75
N ALA A 100 5.84 0.64 -11.43
CA ALA A 100 5.87 1.50 -10.25
C ALA A 100 4.74 1.08 -9.32
N ALA A 101 5.01 0.99 -8.01
CA ALA A 101 3.96 0.89 -7.01
C ALA A 101 3.04 2.12 -7.14
N CYS A 102 1.75 1.95 -6.90
CA CYS A 102 0.81 3.06 -7.01
C CYS A 102 -0.21 3.04 -5.87
N PHE A 103 -0.79 4.20 -5.57
CA PHE A 103 -2.11 4.23 -4.94
C PHE A 103 -3.15 4.00 -6.02
N TRP A 104 -4.18 3.22 -5.71
CA TRP A 104 -5.30 2.98 -6.60
C TRP A 104 -6.60 3.30 -5.89
N PHE A 105 -7.39 4.23 -6.42
CA PHE A 105 -8.67 4.61 -5.87
C PHE A 105 -9.79 4.33 -6.88
N SER A 106 -10.79 3.59 -6.46
CA SER A 106 -12.12 3.54 -7.07
C SER A 106 -13.09 4.44 -6.26
N ASP A 107 -14.38 4.38 -6.55
CA ASP A 107 -15.41 5.20 -5.88
C ASP A 107 -15.40 5.06 -4.33
N GLN A 108 -15.34 3.82 -3.83
CA GLN A 108 -15.41 3.54 -2.38
C GLN A 108 -14.17 2.83 -1.82
N LEU A 109 -13.19 2.48 -2.65
CA LEU A 109 -12.03 1.71 -2.22
C LEU A 109 -10.71 2.37 -2.63
N GLY A 110 -9.86 2.66 -1.64
CA GLY A 110 -8.45 2.99 -1.84
C GLY A 110 -7.55 1.81 -1.51
N VAL A 111 -6.70 1.41 -2.45
CA VAL A 111 -5.68 0.38 -2.26
C VAL A 111 -4.31 1.06 -2.13
N LEU A 112 -3.64 0.80 -1.01
CA LEU A 112 -2.34 1.38 -0.68
C LEU A 112 -1.18 0.52 -1.25
N PRO A 113 -0.09 1.15 -1.71
CA PRO A 113 1.11 0.43 -2.11
C PRO A 113 1.78 -0.23 -0.89
N ALA A 114 2.58 -1.28 -1.13
CA ALA A 114 3.39 -1.89 -0.08
C ALA A 114 4.43 -0.88 0.46
N PHE A 115 4.59 -0.82 1.78
CA PHE A 115 5.70 -0.09 2.40
C PHE A 115 7.05 -0.82 2.23
N GLY A 116 7.02 -2.15 2.19
CA GLY A 116 8.19 -3.00 2.04
C GLY A 116 8.65 -3.17 0.59
N SER A 117 9.95 -3.44 0.41
CA SER A 117 10.57 -3.66 -0.91
C SER A 117 10.52 -5.10 -1.41
N PHE A 118 9.94 -6.02 -0.63
CA PHE A 118 10.16 -7.46 -0.75
C PHE A 118 9.00 -8.24 -1.38
N THR A 119 7.89 -7.59 -1.76
CA THR A 119 6.72 -8.29 -2.27
C THR A 119 6.59 -8.10 -3.78
N GLY A 120 6.12 -9.14 -4.48
CA GLY A 120 5.70 -9.00 -5.87
C GLY A 120 4.54 -8.01 -5.95
N CYS A 121 4.57 -7.11 -6.94
CA CYS A 121 3.46 -6.18 -7.17
C CYS A 121 2.44 -6.78 -8.15
N ALA A 122 1.14 -6.60 -7.85
CA ALA A 122 0.08 -6.91 -8.79
C ALA A 122 -0.09 -5.75 -9.77
N THR A 123 0.07 -6.01 -11.08
CA THR A 123 -0.23 -5.00 -12.09
C THR A 123 -1.74 -4.79 -12.14
N VAL A 124 -2.20 -3.60 -11.74
CA VAL A 124 -3.63 -3.27 -11.74
C VAL A 124 -4.11 -2.90 -13.13
N ARG A 125 -5.38 -3.21 -13.42
CA ARG A 125 -6.11 -2.77 -14.60
C ARG A 125 -7.26 -1.87 -14.12
N PRO A 126 -7.07 -0.54 -14.11
CA PRO A 126 -8.09 0.38 -13.63
C PRO A 126 -9.33 0.31 -14.52
N ARG A 127 -10.50 0.47 -13.90
CA ARG A 127 -11.78 0.65 -14.59
C ARG A 127 -11.98 2.12 -14.96
N GLU A 128 -12.99 2.41 -15.77
CA GLU A 128 -13.41 3.78 -15.99
C GLU A 128 -13.81 4.44 -14.66
N GLY A 129 -13.32 5.65 -14.40
CA GLY A 129 -13.50 6.36 -13.14
C GLY A 129 -12.45 6.06 -12.07
N ASP A 130 -11.61 5.04 -12.22
CA ASP A 130 -10.53 4.77 -11.27
C ASP A 130 -9.36 5.77 -11.44
N HIS A 131 -8.75 6.14 -10.31
CA HIS A 131 -7.57 6.99 -10.26
C HIS A 131 -6.34 6.20 -9.81
N LEU A 132 -5.23 6.34 -10.54
CA LEU A 132 -3.95 5.73 -10.22
C LEU A 132 -2.89 6.79 -9.96
N PHE A 133 -2.17 6.67 -8.85
CA PHE A 133 -1.08 7.58 -8.50
C PHE A 133 0.22 6.78 -8.32
N ALA A 134 1.10 6.83 -9.32
CA ALA A 134 2.40 6.15 -9.27
C ALA A 134 3.33 6.83 -8.27
N VAL A 135 3.99 6.03 -7.46
CA VAL A 135 5.01 6.46 -6.50
C VAL A 135 6.39 6.30 -7.13
N GLY A 136 7.17 7.37 -7.14
CA GLY A 136 8.57 7.34 -7.55
C GLY A 136 9.40 8.36 -6.78
N ASP A 137 10.61 8.60 -7.26
CA ASP A 137 11.68 9.36 -6.60
C ASP A 137 11.23 10.71 -5.97
N GLY A 138 10.81 10.66 -4.70
CA GLY A 138 10.29 11.80 -3.95
C GLY A 138 8.97 12.39 -4.46
N ALA A 139 8.27 11.72 -5.37
CA ALA A 139 7.10 12.26 -6.05
C ALA A 139 5.96 11.25 -6.23
N ILE A 140 4.75 11.79 -6.29
CA ILE A 140 3.53 11.07 -6.64
C ILE A 140 3.01 11.67 -7.94
N VAL A 141 2.74 10.82 -8.93
CA VAL A 141 2.28 11.25 -10.27
C VAL A 141 1.00 10.51 -10.63
N GLU A 142 -0.05 11.26 -10.96
CA GLU A 142 -1.28 10.66 -11.49
C GLU A 142 -1.03 10.05 -12.88
N ILE A 143 -1.47 8.81 -13.06
CA ILE A 143 -1.37 8.07 -14.31
C ILE A 143 -2.76 7.95 -14.91
N LYS A 144 -2.94 8.53 -16.08
CA LYS A 144 -4.16 8.31 -16.87
C LYS A 144 -4.06 6.95 -17.55
N PRO A 145 -5.06 6.06 -17.37
CA PRO A 145 -5.15 4.83 -18.15
C PRO A 145 -5.12 5.17 -19.64
N ALA A 146 -4.45 4.32 -20.43
CA ALA A 146 -4.41 4.45 -21.89
C ALA A 146 -5.63 3.80 -22.53
#